data_AF-A0A3D0FUI0-F1
#
_entry.id   AF-A0A3D0FUI0-F1
#
_cell.length_a   1.000
_cell.length_b   1.000
_cell.length_c   1.000
_cell.angle_alpha   90.00
_cell.angle_beta   90.00
_cell.angle_gamma   90.00
#
_symmetry.space_group_name_H-M   'P 1'
#
loop_
_entity.id
_entity.type
_entity.pdbx_description
1 polymer ?
#
loop_
_entity_poly.entity_id
_entity_poly.type
_entity_poly.pdbx_seq_one_letter_code
_entity_poly.pdbx_strand_id
1 'polypeptide(L)'
;MQHNIFKLPTVLAILTLAATLAIPAFANNVKNTSNSALALPRQQVRIWNEGQVQLDSVKVTAVSPAVSNTALPATITATTTWGSTVFTWSIKTSTKTKFVRLPQTSAAEPAVSVGDILSVKGTLDTSQTAPTVNASWIRNWNSVLINKTTFRGTITELDTAAKRFILVDSGLRPVRAPITVQASDNTTIKRGNNEINFNDLLNGEPVSVTGMFNSATATLQATEITVKAPKPQVWNGVLKSIAGTTKPTNLVVTVNGTDHIVNVATDTAVLNYWWNFANLTDFAVGNRLQIFGTLLPNMGPLPVIAATVIRNLSLY
;
A
#
# COMPACT_ATOMS: atom_id res chain seq x y z
N MET A 1 43.91 -1.60 -71.95
CA MET A 1 43.21 -0.36 -71.54
C MET A 1 42.15 -0.72 -70.51
N GLN A 2 41.96 0.17 -69.54
CA GLN A 2 40.98 0.18 -68.45
C GLN A 2 41.30 -0.62 -67.18
N HIS A 3 41.79 0.18 -66.23
CA HIS A 3 41.77 0.03 -64.79
C HIS A 3 40.44 -0.52 -64.26
N ASN A 4 40.49 -1.42 -63.29
CA ASN A 4 39.42 -1.54 -62.31
C ASN A 4 39.97 -1.49 -60.88
N ILE A 5 39.40 -0.54 -60.16
CA ILE A 5 39.84 0.03 -58.89
C ILE A 5 39.40 -0.89 -57.75
N PHE A 6 40.36 -1.27 -56.91
CA PHE A 6 40.13 -1.87 -55.59
C PHE A 6 39.37 -0.86 -54.71
N LYS A 7 38.14 -1.19 -54.30
CA LYS A 7 37.43 -0.48 -53.23
C LYS A 7 37.38 -1.38 -52.00
N LEU A 8 38.19 -1.07 -50.98
CA LEU A 8 38.00 -1.56 -49.62
C LEU A 8 36.83 -0.80 -48.97
N PRO A 9 35.91 -1.47 -48.25
CA PRO A 9 34.97 -0.78 -47.38
C PRO A 9 35.65 -0.41 -46.06
N THR A 10 35.68 0.88 -45.78
CA THR A 10 36.06 1.49 -44.51
C THR A 10 35.03 1.09 -43.44
N VAL A 11 35.41 0.17 -42.54
CA VAL A 11 34.63 -0.11 -41.32
C VAL A 11 35.07 0.87 -40.25
N LEU A 12 34.22 1.87 -39.99
CA LEU A 12 34.37 2.83 -38.90
C LEU A 12 34.03 2.12 -37.57
N ALA A 13 35.06 1.73 -36.82
CA ALA A 13 34.90 1.21 -35.47
C ALA A 13 34.60 2.36 -34.50
N ILE A 14 33.35 2.46 -34.04
CA ILE A 14 32.96 3.40 -32.99
C ILE A 14 33.35 2.77 -31.65
N LEU A 15 34.49 3.20 -31.11
CA LEU A 15 34.95 2.85 -29.76
C LEU A 15 34.23 3.75 -28.75
N THR A 16 33.10 3.30 -28.19
CA THR A 16 32.44 4.00 -27.08
C THR A 16 33.23 3.81 -25.79
N LEU A 17 34.04 4.80 -25.44
CA LEU A 17 34.75 4.88 -24.16
C LEU A 17 33.76 5.28 -23.05
N ALA A 18 33.20 4.29 -22.34
CA ALA A 18 32.42 4.55 -21.13
C ALA A 18 33.38 4.86 -19.96
N ALA A 19 33.58 6.14 -19.68
CA ALA A 19 34.27 6.58 -18.46
C ALA A 19 33.38 6.31 -17.24
N THR A 20 33.59 5.17 -16.57
CA THR A 20 33.02 4.94 -15.24
C THR A 20 33.76 5.83 -14.23
N LEU A 21 33.12 6.93 -13.82
CA LEU A 21 33.56 7.70 -12.66
C LEU A 21 33.36 6.83 -11.41
N ALA A 22 34.45 6.29 -10.88
CA ALA A 22 34.46 5.65 -9.57
C ALA A 22 34.21 6.73 -8.51
N ILE A 23 33.03 6.74 -7.91
CA ILE A 23 32.75 7.54 -6.73
C ILE A 23 33.50 6.86 -5.57
N PRO A 24 34.44 7.52 -4.86
CA PRO A 24 35.06 6.92 -3.70
C PRO A 24 33.97 6.72 -2.63
N ALA A 25 33.80 5.48 -2.19
CA ALA A 25 33.00 5.19 -1.00
C ALA A 25 33.70 5.81 0.20
N PHE A 26 33.12 6.87 0.76
CA PHE A 26 33.54 7.37 2.06
C PHE A 26 33.20 6.32 3.12
N ALA A 27 34.23 5.69 3.69
CA ALA A 27 34.10 4.87 4.88
C ALA A 27 33.74 5.78 6.06
N ASN A 28 32.45 5.82 6.41
CA ASN A 28 31.99 6.45 7.64
C ASN A 28 32.38 5.54 8.82
N ASN A 29 33.46 5.91 9.52
CA ASN A 29 33.80 5.36 10.83
C ASN A 29 32.80 5.86 11.88
N VAL A 30 31.58 5.30 11.87
CA VAL A 30 30.63 5.50 12.95
C VAL A 30 30.99 4.52 14.07
N LYS A 31 31.45 5.07 15.20
CA LYS A 31 31.60 4.33 16.45
C LYS A 31 30.30 3.60 16.76
N ASN A 32 30.40 2.28 16.91
CA ASN A 32 29.33 1.37 17.25
C ASN A 32 28.78 1.71 18.64
N THR A 33 27.83 2.65 18.71
CA THR A 33 26.99 2.86 19.88
C THR A 33 25.80 1.91 19.79
N SER A 34 25.91 0.84 20.56
CA SER A 34 24.89 -0.13 20.97
C SER A 34 23.45 0.34 20.84
N ASN A 35 22.81 0.00 19.71
CA ASN A 35 21.36 -0.21 19.58
C ASN A 35 21.12 -1.16 18.40
N SER A 36 21.73 -2.34 18.46
CA SER A 36 21.77 -3.35 17.38
C SER A 36 20.50 -4.21 17.29
N ALA A 37 19.36 -3.75 17.80
CA ALA A 37 18.15 -4.57 17.90
C ALA A 37 17.34 -4.67 16.58
N LEU A 38 17.66 -3.86 15.56
CA LEU A 38 16.80 -3.71 14.36
C LEU A 38 17.56 -3.70 13.01
N ALA A 39 18.84 -4.04 12.99
CA ALA A 39 19.59 -4.20 11.74
C ALA A 39 19.61 -5.67 11.29
N LEU A 40 19.58 -5.91 9.97
CA LEU A 40 19.84 -7.25 9.43
C LEU A 40 21.19 -7.76 9.95
N PRO A 41 21.33 -9.05 10.31
CA PRO A 41 22.58 -9.56 10.83
C PRO A 41 23.61 -9.59 9.70
N ARG A 42 24.89 -9.51 10.07
CA ARG A 42 25.97 -9.72 9.09
C ARG A 42 25.88 -11.15 8.57
N GLN A 43 26.11 -11.33 7.28
CA GLN A 43 26.13 -12.66 6.69
C GLN A 43 27.32 -13.45 7.24
N GLN A 44 27.01 -14.62 7.81
CA GLN A 44 28.02 -15.54 8.34
C GLN A 44 27.54 -16.98 8.22
N VAL A 45 28.50 -17.88 8.03
CA VAL A 45 28.30 -19.33 8.12
C VAL A 45 29.33 -19.85 9.11
N ARG A 46 28.87 -20.63 10.07
CA ARG A 46 29.72 -21.31 11.04
C ARG A 46 29.30 -22.76 11.18
N ILE A 47 30.26 -23.65 11.02
CA ILE A 47 30.09 -25.08 11.26
C ILE A 47 31.14 -25.46 12.31
N TRP A 48 30.70 -26.03 13.43
CA TRP A 48 31.59 -26.52 14.47
C TRP A 48 32.00 -27.97 14.20
N ASN A 49 33.08 -28.43 14.83
CA ASN A 49 33.58 -29.81 14.79
C ASN A 49 32.51 -30.85 15.21
N GLU A 50 31.61 -30.48 16.12
CA GLU A 50 30.48 -31.32 16.57
C GLU A 50 29.30 -31.37 15.59
N GLY A 51 29.44 -30.76 14.41
CA GLY A 51 28.38 -30.71 13.40
C GLY A 51 27.27 -29.71 13.71
N GLN A 52 27.41 -28.88 14.75
CA GLN A 52 26.51 -27.74 14.94
C GLN A 52 26.69 -26.74 13.79
N VAL A 53 25.60 -26.12 13.37
CA VAL A 53 25.59 -25.14 12.27
C VAL A 53 24.86 -23.89 12.71
N GLN A 54 25.46 -22.73 12.39
CA GLN A 54 24.83 -21.42 12.46
C GLN A 54 24.97 -20.75 11.10
N LEU A 55 23.84 -20.37 10.53
CA LEU A 55 23.73 -19.58 9.32
C LEU A 55 23.07 -18.25 9.69
N ASP A 56 23.64 -17.12 9.31
CA ASP A 56 22.99 -15.82 9.47
C ASP A 56 22.96 -15.07 8.14
N SER A 57 21.85 -14.39 7.89
CA SER A 57 21.54 -13.73 6.62
C SER A 57 21.62 -14.66 5.41
N VAL A 58 20.94 -15.81 5.49
CA VAL A 58 20.64 -16.66 4.34
C VAL A 58 19.36 -16.17 3.66
N LYS A 59 19.37 -16.06 2.32
CA LYS A 59 18.20 -15.67 1.53
C LYS A 59 17.45 -16.89 1.03
N VAL A 60 16.16 -17.00 1.36
CA VAL A 60 15.31 -18.09 0.91
C VAL A 60 15.06 -18.00 -0.60
N THR A 61 15.26 -19.11 -1.30
CA THR A 61 15.05 -19.24 -2.74
C THR A 61 13.93 -20.21 -3.09
N ALA A 62 13.64 -21.19 -2.22
CA ALA A 62 12.49 -22.09 -2.36
C ALA A 62 12.02 -22.60 -1.00
N VAL A 63 10.75 -23.01 -0.90
CA VAL A 63 10.14 -23.58 0.30
C VAL A 63 9.20 -24.71 -0.13
N SER A 64 9.31 -25.89 0.48
CA SER A 64 8.46 -27.05 0.15
C SER A 64 8.31 -28.06 1.30
N PRO A 65 7.09 -28.40 1.75
CA PRO A 65 5.84 -27.65 1.55
C PRO A 65 5.91 -26.24 2.20
N ALA A 66 4.89 -25.41 1.99
CA ALA A 66 4.81 -24.09 2.61
C ALA A 66 4.97 -24.17 4.14
N VAL A 67 5.82 -23.31 4.71
CA VAL A 67 6.15 -23.35 6.14
C VAL A 67 5.11 -22.54 6.93
N SER A 68 4.33 -23.22 7.76
CA SER A 68 3.47 -22.64 8.79
C SER A 68 3.56 -23.46 10.09
N ASN A 69 2.99 -22.95 11.19
CA ASN A 69 2.90 -23.67 12.47
C ASN A 69 2.12 -24.98 12.43
N THR A 70 1.34 -25.23 11.36
CA THR A 70 0.57 -26.46 11.14
C THR A 70 1.10 -27.32 9.99
N ALA A 71 2.07 -26.80 9.22
CA ALA A 71 2.62 -27.44 8.02
C ALA A 71 4.12 -27.71 8.19
N LEU A 72 4.46 -28.58 9.14
CA LEU A 72 5.80 -29.13 9.35
C LEU A 72 5.73 -30.67 9.24
N PRO A 73 6.76 -31.35 8.72
CA PRO A 73 8.07 -30.84 8.33
C PRO A 73 8.09 -30.16 6.95
N ALA A 74 9.06 -29.27 6.74
CA ALA A 74 9.30 -28.59 5.47
C ALA A 74 10.79 -28.50 5.15
N THR A 75 11.11 -28.30 3.87
CA THR A 75 12.46 -28.02 3.39
C THR A 75 12.52 -26.61 2.84
N ILE A 76 13.41 -25.79 3.39
CA ILE A 76 13.70 -24.43 2.95
C ILE A 76 15.01 -24.47 2.20
N THR A 77 15.02 -24.08 0.93
CA THR A 77 16.25 -23.84 0.18
C THR A 77 16.64 -22.38 0.36
N ALA A 78 17.86 -22.13 0.80
CA ALA A 78 18.37 -20.78 1.01
C ALA A 78 19.81 -20.64 0.52
N THR A 79 20.23 -19.40 0.26
CA THR A 79 21.54 -19.09 -0.30
C THR A 79 22.29 -18.08 0.56
N THR A 80 23.60 -18.29 0.71
CA THR A 80 24.56 -17.27 1.13
C THR A 80 25.46 -16.91 -0.05
N THR A 81 25.72 -15.62 -0.25
CA THR A 81 26.42 -15.11 -1.43
C THR A 81 27.51 -14.13 -1.04
N TRP A 82 28.76 -14.46 -1.37
CA TRP A 82 29.92 -13.57 -1.22
C TRP A 82 30.51 -13.26 -2.60
N GLY A 83 30.19 -12.08 -3.13
CA GLY A 83 30.54 -11.72 -4.51
C GLY A 83 29.86 -12.65 -5.50
N SER A 84 30.64 -13.35 -6.34
CA SER A 84 30.14 -14.35 -7.29
C SER A 84 29.95 -15.74 -6.67
N THR A 85 30.46 -15.98 -5.46
CA THR A 85 30.40 -17.30 -4.81
C THR A 85 29.07 -17.49 -4.11
N VAL A 86 28.32 -18.52 -4.49
CA VAL A 86 27.01 -18.86 -3.91
C VAL A 86 27.07 -20.23 -3.24
N PHE A 87 26.70 -20.29 -1.96
CA PHE A 87 26.46 -21.54 -1.25
C PHE A 87 24.97 -21.76 -1.09
N THR A 88 24.49 -22.92 -1.51
CA THR A 88 23.09 -23.31 -1.38
C THR A 88 22.93 -24.30 -0.22
N TRP A 89 21.98 -24.00 0.65
CA TRP A 89 21.67 -24.76 1.85
C TRP A 89 20.29 -25.39 1.73
N SER A 90 20.19 -26.66 2.11
CA SER A 90 18.92 -27.34 2.35
C SER A 90 18.61 -27.34 3.84
N ILE A 91 17.60 -26.60 4.28
CA ILE A 91 17.26 -26.47 5.69
C ILE A 91 16.00 -27.28 5.95
N LYS A 92 16.17 -28.43 6.62
CA LYS A 92 15.07 -29.31 7.02
C LYS A 92 14.49 -28.84 8.34
N THR A 93 13.19 -28.61 8.37
CA THR A 93 12.44 -28.28 9.60
C THR A 93 11.69 -29.51 10.10
N SER A 94 11.35 -29.50 11.39
CA SER A 94 10.56 -30.54 12.04
C SER A 94 9.57 -29.89 13.00
N THR A 95 8.68 -30.69 13.60
CA THR A 95 7.79 -30.22 14.67
C THR A 95 8.52 -29.69 15.91
N LYS A 96 9.84 -29.90 16.02
CA LYS A 96 10.70 -29.38 17.09
C LYS A 96 11.43 -28.09 16.72
N THR A 97 11.37 -27.66 15.45
CA THR A 97 12.04 -26.43 15.00
C THR A 97 11.31 -25.23 15.60
N LYS A 98 12.06 -24.39 16.34
CA LYS A 98 11.52 -23.17 16.94
C LYS A 98 11.63 -22.02 15.95
N PHE A 99 10.51 -21.34 15.68
CA PHE A 99 10.51 -20.11 14.90
C PHE A 99 10.54 -18.91 15.86
N VAL A 100 11.13 -17.79 15.43
CA VAL A 100 11.22 -16.56 16.23
C VAL A 100 10.98 -15.33 15.36
N ARG A 101 10.12 -14.43 15.85
CA ARG A 101 9.82 -13.11 15.29
C ARG A 101 10.46 -11.98 16.12
N LEU A 102 10.80 -10.87 15.47
CA LEU A 102 11.13 -9.59 16.12
C LEU A 102 10.00 -8.54 15.93
N PRO A 103 9.68 -7.73 16.95
CA PRO A 103 10.07 -7.92 18.36
C PRO A 103 9.47 -9.23 18.92
N GLN A 104 10.06 -9.77 19.99
CA GLN A 104 9.72 -11.07 20.60
C GLN A 104 8.31 -11.06 21.24
N THR A 105 7.27 -10.85 20.43
CA THR A 105 5.88 -10.88 20.86
C THR A 105 5.28 -12.24 20.56
N SER A 106 4.37 -12.72 21.41
CA SER A 106 3.75 -14.04 21.36
C SER A 106 2.75 -14.25 20.21
N ALA A 107 2.88 -13.55 19.11
CA ALA A 107 1.95 -13.59 17.99
C ALA A 107 2.56 -14.37 16.82
N ALA A 108 1.78 -15.33 16.31
CA ALA A 108 1.94 -16.14 15.09
C ALA A 108 3.37 -16.24 14.51
N GLU A 109 3.94 -17.44 14.58
CA GLU A 109 5.25 -17.77 14.01
C GLU A 109 5.35 -17.33 12.54
N PRO A 110 6.45 -16.67 12.13
CA PRO A 110 6.55 -16.11 10.79
C PRO A 110 6.52 -17.25 9.76
N ALA A 111 5.52 -17.22 8.87
CA ALA A 111 5.57 -18.00 7.64
C ALA A 111 6.86 -17.66 6.90
N VAL A 112 7.58 -18.68 6.44
CA VAL A 112 8.81 -18.49 5.64
C VAL A 112 8.41 -18.48 4.17
N SER A 113 8.78 -17.41 3.47
CA SER A 113 8.51 -17.22 2.04
C SER A 113 9.80 -17.06 1.24
N VAL A 114 9.71 -17.30 -0.06
CA VAL A 114 10.82 -17.01 -0.99
C VAL A 114 11.17 -15.53 -0.92
N GLY A 115 12.47 -15.23 -0.81
CA GLY A 115 12.99 -13.87 -0.62
C GLY A 115 13.26 -13.49 0.83
N ASP A 116 12.80 -14.27 1.81
CA ASP A 116 13.04 -13.99 3.22
C ASP A 116 14.52 -14.12 3.60
N ILE A 117 14.94 -13.31 4.57
CA ILE A 117 16.28 -13.39 5.17
C ILE A 117 16.19 -14.06 6.53
N LEU A 118 16.88 -15.19 6.69
CA LEU A 118 16.83 -15.99 7.91
C LEU A 118 18.17 -16.06 8.64
N SER A 119 18.09 -16.26 9.95
CA SER A 119 19.14 -16.89 10.75
C SER A 119 18.66 -18.28 11.15
N VAL A 120 19.52 -19.27 11.00
CA VAL A 120 19.22 -20.68 11.26
C VAL A 120 20.28 -21.24 12.21
N LYS A 121 19.83 -21.98 13.22
CA LYS A 121 20.69 -22.86 14.01
C LYS A 121 20.19 -24.28 13.92
N GLY A 122 21.11 -25.22 13.92
CA GLY A 122 20.78 -26.62 13.78
C GLY A 122 22.01 -27.51 13.80
N THR A 123 21.86 -28.70 13.27
CA THR A 123 22.96 -29.65 13.06
C THR A 123 23.08 -30.00 11.59
N LEU A 124 24.31 -30.25 11.14
CA LEU A 124 24.59 -30.72 9.79
C LEU A 124 24.05 -32.14 9.64
N ASP A 125 23.29 -32.38 8.57
CA ASP A 125 22.85 -33.72 8.18
C ASP A 125 23.94 -34.37 7.33
N THR A 126 24.79 -35.15 8.00
CA THR A 126 25.94 -35.83 7.37
C THR A 126 25.53 -37.01 6.48
N SER A 127 24.24 -37.38 6.44
CA SER A 127 23.71 -38.37 5.50
C SER A 127 23.51 -37.82 4.08
N GLN A 128 23.63 -36.50 3.90
CA GLN A 128 23.38 -35.82 2.63
C GLN A 128 24.68 -35.37 1.98
N THR A 129 24.71 -35.39 0.65
CA THR A 129 25.84 -34.89 -0.14
C THR A 129 25.83 -33.37 -0.29
N ALA A 130 24.64 -32.76 -0.26
CA ALA A 130 24.47 -31.32 -0.27
C ALA A 130 24.49 -30.74 1.16
N PRO A 131 24.97 -29.48 1.36
CA PRO A 131 24.98 -28.82 2.66
C PRO A 131 23.57 -28.73 3.25
N THR A 132 23.25 -29.68 4.14
CA THR A 132 21.90 -29.85 4.67
C THR A 132 21.91 -29.64 6.18
N VAL A 133 21.00 -28.82 6.69
CA VAL A 133 20.90 -28.48 8.11
C VAL A 133 19.56 -28.93 8.64
N ASN A 134 19.57 -29.76 9.68
CA ASN A 134 18.40 -30.05 10.51
C ASN A 134 18.20 -28.89 11.49
N ALA A 135 17.26 -28.00 11.19
CA ALA A 135 17.04 -26.77 11.95
C ALA A 135 16.38 -27.05 13.31
N SER A 136 17.02 -26.57 14.37
CA SER A 136 16.42 -26.50 15.71
C SER A 136 15.80 -25.14 15.97
N TRP A 137 16.27 -24.10 15.28
CA TRP A 137 15.86 -22.72 15.50
C TRP A 137 15.98 -21.91 14.21
N ILE A 138 14.95 -21.14 13.89
CA ILE A 138 14.89 -20.25 12.73
C ILE A 138 14.38 -18.88 13.19
N ARG A 139 15.08 -17.83 12.82
CA ARG A 139 14.62 -16.44 12.96
C ARG A 139 14.45 -15.83 11.59
N ASN A 140 13.29 -15.26 11.33
CA ASN A 140 13.02 -14.49 10.13
C ASN A 140 13.25 -13.01 10.40
N TRP A 141 14.18 -12.38 9.67
CA TRP A 141 14.55 -10.98 9.84
C TRP A 141 13.66 -10.02 9.03
N ASN A 142 12.88 -10.53 8.07
CA ASN A 142 11.91 -9.70 7.35
C ASN A 142 10.80 -9.16 8.28
N SER A 143 10.58 -9.78 9.44
CA SER A 143 9.60 -9.28 10.43
C SER A 143 9.98 -7.93 11.03
N VAL A 144 11.25 -7.51 10.95
CA VAL A 144 11.70 -6.19 11.41
C VAL A 144 11.19 -5.08 10.47
N LEU A 145 11.02 -5.41 9.19
CA LEU A 145 10.55 -4.50 8.16
C LEU A 145 9.01 -4.42 8.13
N ILE A 146 8.33 -5.40 8.72
CA ILE A 146 6.86 -5.53 8.69
C ILE A 146 6.28 -5.22 10.08
N ASN A 147 5.63 -4.06 10.21
CA ASN A 147 5.05 -3.61 11.48
C ASN A 147 3.56 -3.29 11.33
N LYS A 148 2.75 -3.67 12.32
CA LYS A 148 1.36 -3.21 12.39
C LYS A 148 1.36 -1.71 12.69
N THR A 149 0.75 -0.93 11.83
CA THR A 149 0.70 0.52 11.95
C THR A 149 -0.60 1.08 11.38
N THR A 150 -0.87 2.33 11.69
CA THR A 150 -2.00 3.08 11.14
C THR A 150 -1.47 4.33 10.45
N PHE A 151 -1.80 4.49 9.18
CA PHE A 151 -1.55 5.72 8.43
C PHE A 151 -2.84 6.50 8.23
N ARG A 152 -2.73 7.82 8.14
CA ARG A 152 -3.84 8.73 7.84
C ARG A 152 -3.44 9.58 6.66
N GLY A 153 -4.33 9.77 5.71
CA GLY A 153 -4.00 10.52 4.50
C GLY A 153 -5.14 10.58 3.52
N THR A 154 -4.81 10.96 2.30
CA THR A 154 -5.76 11.08 1.20
C THR A 154 -5.45 10.06 0.11
N ILE A 155 -6.48 9.42 -0.43
CA ILE A 155 -6.37 8.54 -1.61
C ILE A 155 -6.03 9.40 -2.82
N THR A 156 -4.97 9.07 -3.55
CA THR A 156 -4.54 9.83 -4.75
C THR A 156 -4.76 9.06 -6.03
N GLU A 157 -4.49 7.76 -6.00
CA GLU A 157 -4.71 6.84 -7.10
C GLU A 157 -5.40 5.59 -6.56
N LEU A 158 -6.48 5.15 -7.22
CA LEU A 158 -7.29 4.01 -6.83
C LEU A 158 -7.38 3.03 -8.00
N ASP A 159 -7.02 1.78 -7.76
CA ASP A 159 -7.13 0.65 -8.67
C ASP A 159 -8.08 -0.37 -8.03
N THR A 160 -9.34 -0.33 -8.46
CA THR A 160 -10.41 -1.19 -7.93
C THR A 160 -10.25 -2.65 -8.35
N ALA A 161 -9.65 -2.92 -9.51
CA ALA A 161 -9.40 -4.27 -9.99
C ALA A 161 -8.32 -4.98 -9.17
N ALA A 162 -7.23 -4.26 -8.87
CA ALA A 162 -6.15 -4.77 -8.03
C ALA A 162 -6.41 -4.61 -6.51
N LYS A 163 -7.53 -4.01 -6.10
CA LYS A 163 -7.84 -3.65 -4.70
C LYS A 163 -6.70 -2.87 -4.02
N ARG A 164 -6.16 -1.89 -4.74
CA ARG A 164 -4.96 -1.14 -4.35
C ARG A 164 -5.18 0.36 -4.48
N PHE A 165 -4.55 1.15 -3.62
CA PHE A 165 -4.50 2.59 -3.80
C PHE A 165 -3.22 3.21 -3.25
N ILE A 166 -2.91 4.42 -3.69
CA ILE A 166 -1.80 5.23 -3.17
C ILE A 166 -2.32 6.22 -2.13
N LEU A 167 -1.80 6.11 -0.91
CA LEU A 167 -2.10 6.99 0.21
C LEU A 167 -0.97 8.02 0.37
N VAL A 168 -1.33 9.29 0.36
CA VAL A 168 -0.41 10.38 0.72
C VAL A 168 -0.78 10.90 2.10
N ASP A 169 0.19 10.87 3.03
CA ASP A 169 0.00 11.29 4.42
C ASP A 169 -0.38 12.78 4.49
N SER A 170 -1.48 13.06 5.19
CA SER A 170 -1.98 14.42 5.40
C SER A 170 -1.52 15.03 6.74
N GLY A 171 -0.78 14.26 7.54
CA GLY A 171 -0.69 14.45 8.99
C GLY A 171 0.50 15.27 9.50
N LEU A 172 1.72 15.07 9.01
CA LEU A 172 2.90 15.68 9.65
C LEU A 172 4.02 15.96 8.63
N ARG A 173 4.66 17.14 8.76
CA ARG A 173 5.87 17.49 8.02
C ARG A 173 7.07 16.77 8.64
N PRO A 174 7.99 16.22 7.83
CA PRO A 174 8.00 16.20 6.37
C PRO A 174 7.00 15.17 5.81
N VAL A 175 6.39 15.52 4.67
CA VAL A 175 5.51 14.64 3.89
C VAL A 175 6.19 13.28 3.76
N ARG A 176 5.56 12.24 4.33
CA ARG A 176 6.05 10.87 4.15
C ARG A 176 5.90 10.49 2.67
N ALA A 177 6.85 9.71 2.17
CA ALA A 177 6.75 9.14 0.82
C ALA A 177 5.38 8.45 0.64
N PRO A 178 4.77 8.53 -0.55
CA PRO A 178 3.49 7.87 -0.82
C PRO A 178 3.54 6.38 -0.46
N ILE A 179 2.48 5.89 0.15
CA ILE A 179 2.38 4.52 0.63
C ILE A 179 1.42 3.77 -0.29
N THR A 180 1.85 2.62 -0.79
CA THR A 180 0.96 1.72 -1.52
C THR A 180 0.14 0.92 -0.51
N VAL A 181 -1.18 1.06 -0.52
CA VAL A 181 -2.10 0.27 0.30
C VAL A 181 -2.69 -0.84 -0.55
N GLN A 182 -2.59 -2.07 -0.07
CA GLN A 182 -3.15 -3.26 -0.68
C GLN A 182 -4.24 -3.84 0.22
N ALA A 183 -5.47 -3.92 -0.26
CA ALA A 183 -6.56 -4.59 0.44
C ALA A 183 -6.71 -6.05 -0.04
N SER A 184 -7.44 -6.83 0.77
CA SER A 184 -7.82 -8.22 0.52
C SER A 184 -9.32 -8.40 0.79
N ASP A 185 -9.86 -9.58 0.51
CA ASP A 185 -11.27 -9.88 0.82
C ASP A 185 -11.57 -9.88 2.33
N ASN A 186 -10.53 -10.03 3.18
CA ASN A 186 -10.66 -9.97 4.63
C ASN A 186 -10.48 -8.56 5.21
N THR A 187 -10.24 -7.55 4.37
CA THR A 187 -10.07 -6.17 4.82
C THR A 187 -11.43 -5.56 5.17
N THR A 188 -11.61 -5.13 6.42
CA THR A 188 -12.83 -4.43 6.84
C THR A 188 -12.77 -2.98 6.37
N ILE A 189 -13.79 -2.50 5.65
CA ILE A 189 -13.82 -1.14 5.11
C ILE A 189 -15.07 -0.44 5.64
N LYS A 190 -14.88 0.69 6.32
CA LYS A 190 -15.97 1.45 6.93
C LYS A 190 -15.96 2.89 6.49
N ARG A 191 -17.13 3.46 6.25
CA ARG A 191 -17.36 4.91 6.13
C ARG A 191 -18.21 5.34 7.32
N GLY A 192 -17.57 6.00 8.30
CA GLY A 192 -18.18 6.19 9.62
C GLY A 192 -18.47 4.84 10.30
N ASN A 193 -19.73 4.58 10.62
CA ASN A 193 -20.16 3.32 11.26
C ASN A 193 -20.64 2.25 10.25
N ASN A 194 -20.79 2.61 8.97
CA ASN A 194 -21.31 1.73 7.95
C ASN A 194 -20.18 0.99 7.25
N GLU A 195 -20.33 -0.33 7.08
CA GLU A 195 -19.42 -1.12 6.25
C GLU A 195 -19.71 -0.86 4.77
N ILE A 196 -18.65 -0.69 3.98
CA ILE A 196 -18.71 -0.40 2.54
C ILE A 196 -17.77 -1.36 1.80
N ASN A 197 -17.89 -1.43 0.48
CA ASN A 197 -16.98 -2.21 -0.36
C ASN A 197 -15.78 -1.37 -0.79
N PHE A 198 -14.71 -2.04 -1.25
CA PHE A 198 -13.53 -1.36 -1.80
C PHE A 198 -13.88 -0.51 -3.03
N ASN A 199 -14.86 -0.94 -3.83
CA ASN A 199 -15.33 -0.21 -5.02
C ASN A 199 -16.08 1.08 -4.67
N ASP A 200 -16.49 1.26 -3.42
CA ASP A 200 -17.18 2.46 -2.96
C ASP A 200 -16.21 3.58 -2.54
N LEU A 201 -14.89 3.28 -2.53
CA LEU A 201 -13.84 4.25 -2.26
C LEU A 201 -13.65 5.20 -3.46
N LEU A 202 -13.24 6.43 -3.17
CA LEU A 202 -13.03 7.45 -4.20
C LEU A 202 -11.66 8.14 -4.05
N ASN A 203 -11.10 8.59 -5.17
CA ASN A 203 -9.92 9.45 -5.15
C ASN A 203 -10.22 10.77 -4.44
N GLY A 204 -9.31 11.23 -3.60
CA GLY A 204 -9.44 12.43 -2.79
C GLY A 204 -10.08 12.20 -1.41
N GLU A 205 -10.53 10.98 -1.10
CA GLU A 205 -11.10 10.72 0.22
C GLU A 205 -10.04 10.70 1.32
N PRO A 206 -10.30 11.36 2.47
CA PRO A 206 -9.47 11.23 3.65
C PRO A 206 -9.77 9.90 4.36
N VAL A 207 -8.74 9.07 4.48
CA VAL A 207 -8.83 7.72 5.04
C VAL A 207 -7.80 7.51 6.15
N SER A 208 -8.15 6.63 7.08
CA SER A 208 -7.26 6.05 8.08
C SER A 208 -7.14 4.56 7.77
N VAL A 209 -5.93 4.07 7.57
CA VAL A 209 -5.67 2.68 7.15
C VAL A 209 -4.80 2.01 8.19
N THR A 210 -5.27 0.90 8.73
CA THR A 210 -4.54 0.06 9.68
C THR A 210 -4.18 -1.26 9.01
N GLY A 211 -2.92 -1.68 9.18
CA GLY A 211 -2.46 -2.92 8.58
C GLY A 211 -1.00 -3.22 8.84
N MET A 212 -0.48 -4.21 8.13
CA MET A 212 0.93 -4.61 8.19
C MET A 212 1.73 -3.84 7.14
N PHE A 213 2.55 -2.90 7.58
CA PHE A 213 3.39 -2.07 6.72
C PHE A 213 4.78 -2.65 6.56
N ASN A 214 5.18 -2.89 5.30
CA ASN A 214 6.52 -3.24 4.91
C ASN A 214 7.30 -1.97 4.54
N SER A 215 8.27 -1.60 5.37
CA SER A 215 9.10 -0.40 5.16
C SER A 215 10.09 -0.51 4.01
N ALA A 216 10.42 -1.72 3.53
CA ALA A 216 11.32 -1.90 2.40
C ALA A 216 10.65 -1.62 1.05
N THR A 217 9.35 -1.90 0.93
CA THR A 217 8.57 -1.70 -0.30
C THR A 217 7.59 -0.52 -0.22
N ALA A 218 7.53 0.15 0.93
CA ALA A 218 6.52 1.16 1.24
C ALA A 218 5.08 0.66 0.98
N THR A 219 4.82 -0.61 1.27
CA THR A 219 3.52 -1.25 1.03
C THR A 219 2.85 -1.60 2.35
N LEU A 220 1.57 -1.27 2.51
CA LEU A 220 0.75 -1.68 3.64
C LEU A 220 -0.31 -2.69 3.18
N GLN A 221 -0.31 -3.88 3.79
CA GLN A 221 -1.41 -4.83 3.67
C GLN A 221 -2.51 -4.46 4.67
N ALA A 222 -3.65 -3.98 4.17
CA ALA A 222 -4.70 -3.40 4.97
C ALA A 222 -5.53 -4.48 5.69
N THR A 223 -5.69 -4.32 6.99
CA THR A 223 -6.66 -5.08 7.79
C THR A 223 -7.95 -4.27 7.97
N GLU A 224 -7.82 -2.96 8.12
CA GLU A 224 -8.96 -2.05 8.28
C GLU A 224 -8.72 -0.75 7.52
N ILE A 225 -9.74 -0.29 6.81
CA ILE A 225 -9.77 1.02 6.15
C ILE A 225 -10.99 1.78 6.69
N THR A 226 -10.76 2.93 7.31
CA THR A 226 -11.82 3.81 7.78
C THR A 226 -11.80 5.10 6.97
N VAL A 227 -12.84 5.33 6.19
CA VAL A 227 -13.11 6.59 5.51
C VAL A 227 -13.81 7.51 6.49
N LYS A 228 -13.31 8.74 6.62
CA LYS A 228 -13.98 9.75 7.44
C LYS A 228 -15.33 10.09 6.81
N ALA A 229 -16.41 9.87 7.55
CA ALA A 229 -17.74 10.25 7.06
C ALA A 229 -17.77 11.76 6.76
N PRO A 230 -18.17 12.16 5.54
CA PRO A 230 -18.31 13.57 5.22
C PRO A 230 -19.44 14.15 6.08
N LYS A 231 -19.20 15.33 6.67
CA LYS A 231 -20.18 15.99 7.54
C LYS A 231 -21.18 16.75 6.67
N PRO A 232 -22.49 16.68 6.95
CA PRO A 232 -23.46 17.57 6.32
C PRO A 232 -23.11 19.03 6.59
N GLN A 233 -23.25 19.87 5.57
CA GLN A 233 -23.00 21.30 5.60
C GLN A 233 -24.15 22.06 4.96
N VAL A 234 -24.20 23.36 5.23
CA VAL A 234 -25.14 24.28 4.59
C VAL A 234 -24.44 25.01 3.47
N TRP A 235 -25.02 24.96 2.28
CA TRP A 235 -24.51 25.57 1.07
C TRP A 235 -25.50 26.62 0.61
N ASN A 236 -25.05 27.86 0.44
CA ASN A 236 -25.87 28.93 -0.12
C ASN A 236 -25.40 29.21 -1.54
N GLY A 237 -26.32 29.22 -2.49
CA GLY A 237 -25.98 29.39 -3.89
C GLY A 237 -27.13 29.89 -4.75
N VAL A 238 -26.88 29.97 -6.04
CA VAL A 238 -27.86 30.42 -7.04
C VAL A 238 -28.11 29.28 -8.02
N LEU A 239 -29.39 28.98 -8.27
CA LEU A 239 -29.79 27.95 -9.21
C LEU A 239 -29.41 28.34 -10.64
N LYS A 240 -28.63 27.49 -11.31
CA LYS A 240 -28.15 27.72 -12.68
C LYS A 240 -28.91 26.87 -13.70
N SER A 241 -29.23 25.63 -13.36
CA SER A 241 -30.08 24.76 -14.18
C SER A 241 -30.76 23.67 -13.35
N ILE A 242 -31.86 23.14 -13.88
CA ILE A 242 -32.63 22.03 -13.32
C ILE A 242 -32.78 20.95 -14.40
N ALA A 243 -32.34 19.73 -14.11
CA ALA A 243 -32.39 18.62 -15.08
C ALA A 243 -33.81 18.04 -15.24
N GLY A 244 -34.67 18.24 -14.25
CA GLY A 244 -36.05 17.76 -14.23
C GLY A 244 -36.80 18.25 -12.99
N THR A 245 -38.13 18.31 -13.07
CA THR A 245 -39.02 18.85 -12.03
C THR A 245 -39.60 17.78 -11.11
N THR A 246 -39.21 16.52 -11.28
CA THR A 246 -39.64 15.37 -10.46
C THR A 246 -38.42 14.71 -9.82
N LYS A 247 -38.55 14.23 -8.57
CA LYS A 247 -37.48 13.50 -7.88
C LYS A 247 -37.46 12.02 -8.36
N PRO A 248 -36.29 11.38 -8.48
CA PRO A 248 -34.95 11.93 -8.28
C PRO A 248 -34.50 12.78 -9.49
N THR A 249 -33.75 13.85 -9.23
CA THR A 249 -33.23 14.77 -10.27
C THR A 249 -31.95 15.46 -9.79
N ASN A 250 -31.28 16.18 -10.68
CA ASN A 250 -30.09 16.97 -10.37
C ASN A 250 -30.33 18.46 -10.66
N LEU A 251 -29.80 19.31 -9.79
CA LEU A 251 -29.71 20.75 -10.02
C LEU A 251 -28.25 21.13 -10.23
N VAL A 252 -27.98 22.18 -11.00
CA VAL A 252 -26.67 22.84 -10.99
C VAL A 252 -26.81 24.15 -10.24
N VAL A 253 -26.02 24.31 -9.17
CA VAL A 253 -26.07 25.48 -8.30
C VAL A 253 -24.67 26.08 -8.19
N THR A 254 -24.57 27.38 -8.43
CA THR A 254 -23.31 28.10 -8.25
C THR A 254 -23.18 28.52 -6.79
N VAL A 255 -22.16 28.01 -6.10
CA VAL A 255 -21.82 28.32 -4.71
C VAL A 255 -20.44 28.96 -4.68
N ASN A 256 -20.33 30.18 -4.16
CA ASN A 256 -19.07 30.94 -4.09
C ASN A 256 -18.30 31.02 -5.41
N GLY A 257 -19.02 31.10 -6.55
CA GLY A 257 -18.42 31.17 -7.89
C GLY A 257 -18.11 29.81 -8.53
N THR A 258 -18.30 28.70 -7.83
CA THR A 258 -18.07 27.34 -8.35
C THR A 258 -19.39 26.60 -8.55
N ASP A 259 -19.56 25.98 -9.71
CA ASP A 259 -20.74 25.16 -10.00
C ASP A 259 -20.66 23.80 -9.28
N HIS A 260 -21.76 23.44 -8.62
CA HIS A 260 -21.94 22.17 -7.94
C HIS A 260 -23.17 21.47 -8.52
N ILE A 261 -23.10 20.14 -8.65
CA ILE A 261 -24.27 19.31 -8.93
C ILE A 261 -24.93 18.99 -7.60
N VAL A 262 -26.19 19.33 -7.43
CA VAL A 262 -26.99 19.00 -6.25
C VAL A 262 -27.90 17.84 -6.61
N ASN A 263 -27.66 16.67 -6.00
CA ASN A 263 -28.52 15.52 -6.16
C ASN A 263 -29.75 15.68 -5.27
N VAL A 264 -30.92 15.64 -5.89
CA VAL A 264 -32.24 15.66 -5.25
C VAL A 264 -32.78 14.24 -5.30
N ALA A 265 -32.59 13.50 -4.22
CA ALA A 265 -33.12 12.16 -4.06
C ALA A 265 -34.64 12.18 -3.80
N THR A 266 -35.28 11.02 -3.80
CA THR A 266 -36.72 10.87 -3.56
C THR A 266 -37.14 11.39 -2.18
N ASP A 267 -36.28 11.25 -1.17
CA ASP A 267 -36.47 11.65 0.22
C ASP A 267 -35.99 13.07 0.53
N THR A 268 -35.31 13.76 -0.40
CA THR A 268 -34.87 15.14 -0.19
C THR A 268 -36.06 16.07 0.06
N ALA A 269 -36.06 16.81 1.17
CA ALA A 269 -37.11 17.79 1.43
C ALA A 269 -36.93 19.02 0.53
N VAL A 270 -38.01 19.47 -0.12
CA VAL A 270 -38.00 20.66 -0.98
C VAL A 270 -38.91 21.70 -0.35
N LEU A 271 -38.34 22.83 0.03
CA LEU A 271 -38.98 23.83 0.88
C LEU A 271 -38.91 25.23 0.29
N ASN A 272 -39.83 26.12 0.69
CA ASN A 272 -39.79 27.54 0.37
C ASN A 272 -39.13 28.38 1.50
N TYR A 273 -39.18 29.70 1.38
CA TYR A 273 -38.62 30.62 2.36
C TYR A 273 -39.23 30.43 3.77
N TRP A 274 -40.48 30.00 3.89
CA TRP A 274 -41.15 29.79 5.19
C TRP A 274 -41.02 28.37 5.74
N TRP A 275 -40.18 27.53 5.16
CA TRP A 275 -40.03 26.11 5.52
C TRP A 275 -41.26 25.24 5.22
N ASN A 276 -42.16 25.72 4.36
CA ASN A 276 -43.27 24.91 3.85
C ASN A 276 -42.80 24.08 2.66
N PHE A 277 -43.38 22.89 2.48
CA PHE A 277 -43.11 22.06 1.32
C PHE A 277 -43.47 22.82 0.03
N ALA A 278 -42.55 22.73 -0.94
CA ALA A 278 -42.67 23.35 -2.25
C ALA A 278 -42.43 22.31 -3.35
N ASN A 279 -42.86 22.63 -4.58
CA ASN A 279 -42.60 21.79 -5.73
C ASN A 279 -41.34 22.27 -6.45
N LEU A 280 -40.57 21.34 -7.02
CA LEU A 280 -39.41 21.68 -7.86
C LEU A 280 -39.81 22.45 -9.13
N THR A 281 -41.08 22.36 -9.55
CA THR A 281 -41.64 23.16 -10.65
C THR A 281 -41.59 24.66 -10.37
N ASP A 282 -41.60 25.06 -9.09
CA ASP A 282 -41.66 26.46 -8.68
C ASP A 282 -40.25 27.08 -8.58
N PHE A 283 -39.20 26.29 -8.86
CA PHE A 283 -37.81 26.71 -8.81
C PHE A 283 -37.38 27.20 -10.18
N ALA A 284 -36.98 28.47 -10.27
CA ALA A 284 -36.50 29.07 -11.50
C ALA A 284 -34.99 29.35 -11.47
N VAL A 285 -34.35 29.32 -12.63
CA VAL A 285 -32.94 29.74 -12.77
C VAL A 285 -32.78 31.16 -12.24
N GLY A 286 -31.72 31.40 -11.47
CA GLY A 286 -31.46 32.65 -10.75
C GLY A 286 -32.03 32.69 -9.33
N ASN A 287 -32.88 31.73 -8.92
CA ASN A 287 -33.36 31.65 -7.54
C ASN A 287 -32.22 31.38 -6.55
N ARG A 288 -32.30 31.99 -5.37
CA ARG A 288 -31.35 31.78 -4.28
C ARG A 288 -31.74 30.53 -3.50
N LEU A 289 -30.82 29.59 -3.38
CA LEU A 289 -31.04 28.33 -2.70
C LEU A 289 -30.16 28.21 -1.44
N GLN A 290 -30.73 27.60 -0.42
CA GLN A 290 -30.02 27.09 0.74
C GLN A 290 -30.17 25.57 0.78
N ILE A 291 -29.05 24.87 0.69
CA ILE A 291 -28.98 23.41 0.55
C ILE A 291 -28.32 22.85 1.79
N PHE A 292 -28.98 21.90 2.44
CA PHE A 292 -28.42 21.10 3.50
C PHE A 292 -28.03 19.77 2.88
N GLY A 293 -26.74 19.42 2.95
CA GLY A 293 -26.27 18.24 2.26
C GLY A 293 -24.80 17.96 2.48
N THR A 294 -24.40 16.81 1.97
CA THR A 294 -23.04 16.30 2.15
C THR A 294 -22.28 16.42 0.83
N LEU A 295 -21.10 17.05 0.86
CA LEU A 295 -20.24 17.14 -0.31
C LEU A 295 -19.58 15.78 -0.57
N LEU A 296 -19.76 15.27 -1.78
CA LEU A 296 -19.12 14.09 -2.32
C LEU A 296 -18.05 14.54 -3.32
N PRO A 297 -16.77 14.62 -2.89
CA PRO A 297 -15.70 15.07 -3.77
C PRO A 297 -15.46 14.07 -4.90
N ASN A 298 -15.08 14.58 -6.08
CA ASN A 298 -14.53 13.82 -7.21
C ASN A 298 -15.42 12.71 -7.82
N MET A 299 -16.75 12.84 -7.70
CA MET A 299 -17.72 11.96 -8.39
C MET A 299 -17.93 12.30 -9.88
N GLY A 300 -17.18 13.26 -10.44
CA GLY A 300 -17.33 13.76 -11.79
C GLY A 300 -16.58 15.07 -12.03
N PRO A 301 -16.81 15.76 -13.16
CA PRO A 301 -16.13 17.01 -13.50
C PRO A 301 -16.51 18.19 -12.58
N LEU A 302 -17.64 18.08 -11.88
CA LEU A 302 -18.10 19.05 -10.89
C LEU A 302 -18.28 18.38 -9.52
N PRO A 303 -18.03 19.09 -8.42
CA PRO A 303 -18.32 18.61 -7.07
C PRO A 303 -19.82 18.34 -6.90
N VAL A 304 -20.15 17.23 -6.24
CA VAL A 304 -21.54 16.79 -6.04
C VAL A 304 -21.96 17.01 -4.58
N ILE A 305 -23.14 17.58 -4.36
CA ILE A 305 -23.77 17.72 -3.04
C ILE A 305 -24.97 16.76 -3.00
N ALA A 306 -24.92 15.75 -2.13
CA ALA A 306 -26.08 14.92 -1.82
C ALA A 306 -26.99 15.69 -0.85
N ALA A 307 -28.10 16.24 -1.35
CA ALA A 307 -28.97 17.10 -0.56
C ALA A 307 -29.97 16.29 0.27
N THR A 308 -30.06 16.62 1.56
CA THR A 308 -31.17 16.18 2.43
C THR A 308 -32.30 17.20 2.43
N VAL A 309 -31.98 18.49 2.31
CA VAL A 309 -32.96 19.58 2.19
C VAL A 309 -32.51 20.60 1.16
N ILE A 310 -33.44 21.06 0.34
CA ILE A 310 -33.25 22.19 -0.57
C ILE A 310 -34.35 23.21 -0.28
N ARG A 311 -33.92 24.42 0.10
CA ARG A 311 -34.80 25.53 0.43
C ARG A 311 -34.63 26.65 -0.58
N ASN A 312 -35.72 27.05 -1.22
CA ASN A 312 -35.74 28.22 -2.10
C ASN A 312 -36.02 29.47 -1.28
N LEU A 313 -35.03 30.36 -1.21
CA LEU A 313 -35.12 31.63 -0.49
C LEU A 313 -35.77 32.74 -1.32
N SER A 314 -36.04 32.48 -2.60
CA SER A 314 -36.72 33.39 -3.52
C SER A 314 -38.20 33.09 -3.69
N LEU A 315 -38.69 32.01 -3.08
CA LEU A 315 -40.09 31.59 -3.09
C LEU A 315 -40.71 31.84 -1.72
N TYR A 316 -41.70 32.73 -1.64
CA TYR A 316 -42.39 33.15 -0.42
C TYR A 316 -43.78 32.55 -0.30
#